data_AF-A0A2J0YSS3-F1
#
_entry.id   AF-A0A2J0YSS3-F1
#
_cell.length_a   1.000
_cell.length_b   1.000
_cell.length_c   1.000
_cell.angle_alpha   90.00
_cell.angle_beta   90.00
_cell.angle_gamma   90.00
#
_symmetry.space_group_name_H-M   'P 1'
#
loop_
_entity.id
_entity.type
_entity.pdbx_description
1 polymer ?
#
loop_
_entity_poly.entity_id
_entity_poly.type
_entity_poly.pdbx_seq_one_letter_code
_entity_poly.pdbx_strand_id
1 'polypeptide(L)'
;METKVLTAHVPLPLAEKVDQIAARLERSRGWIVKQALTAWVDQEEERRRLTLEALADVDAGRVIDHQAVQAWADSLDSDKPLSLPL
;
A
#
# COMPACT_ATOMS: atom_id res chain seq x y z
N MET A 1 -26.28 -8.28 4.31
CA MET A 1 -25.10 -8.45 3.44
C MET A 1 -24.99 -9.93 3.13
N GLU A 2 -24.83 -10.28 1.86
CA GLU A 2 -24.57 -11.65 1.43
C GLU A 2 -23.09 -11.98 1.65
N THR A 3 -22.79 -13.22 2.04
CA THR A 3 -21.41 -13.70 2.23
C THR A 3 -21.17 -14.94 1.37
N LYS A 4 -19.93 -15.09 0.88
CA LYS A 4 -19.49 -16.26 0.12
C LYS A 4 -18.33 -16.93 0.84
N VAL A 5 -18.37 -18.25 0.95
CA VAL A 5 -17.27 -19.03 1.54
C VAL A 5 -16.16 -19.19 0.50
N LEU A 6 -14.93 -18.90 0.92
CA LEU A 6 -13.71 -19.17 0.17
C LEU A 6 -12.91 -20.23 0.93
N THR A 7 -12.36 -21.20 0.20
CA THR A 7 -11.55 -22.29 0.78
C THR A 7 -10.21 -22.33 0.07
N ALA A 8 -9.13 -22.29 0.84
CA ALA A 8 -7.76 -22.37 0.34
C ALA A 8 -6.93 -23.23 1.29
N HIS A 9 -6.06 -24.08 0.73
CA HIS A 9 -5.04 -24.76 1.51
C HIS A 9 -3.93 -23.76 1.85
N VAL A 10 -3.55 -23.72 3.12
CA VAL A 10 -2.44 -22.88 3.62
C VAL A 10 -1.36 -23.77 4.22
N PRO A 11 -0.08 -23.39 4.14
CA PRO A 11 0.98 -24.10 4.83
C PRO A 11 0.71 -24.19 6.34
N LEU A 12 0.98 -25.35 6.94
CA LEU A 12 0.78 -25.57 8.38
C LEU A 12 1.45 -24.49 9.25
N PRO A 13 2.71 -24.06 8.99
CA PRO A 13 3.35 -23.02 9.80
C PRO A 13 2.62 -21.66 9.74
N LEU A 14 1.92 -21.38 8.64
CA LEU A 14 1.12 -20.17 8.51
C LEU A 14 -0.19 -20.29 9.31
N ALA A 15 -0.85 -21.44 9.26
CA ALA A 15 -2.04 -21.71 10.05
C ALA A 15 -1.76 -21.56 11.56
N GLU A 16 -0.65 -22.12 12.03
CA GLU A 16 -0.22 -22.02 13.43
C GLU A 16 0.03 -20.56 13.86
N LYS A 17 0.65 -19.75 13.00
CA LYS A 17 0.82 -18.30 13.26
C LYS A 17 -0.52 -17.59 13.35
N VAL A 18 -1.47 -17.92 12.47
CA VAL A 18 -2.82 -17.34 12.51
C VAL A 18 -3.54 -17.73 13.81
N ASP A 19 -3.40 -18.99 14.26
CA ASP A 19 -3.96 -19.46 15.53
C ASP A 19 -3.38 -18.69 16.73
N GLN A 20 -2.07 -18.45 16.76
CA GLN A 20 -1.41 -17.66 17.81
C GLN A 20 -1.90 -16.21 17.85
N ILE A 21 -2.04 -15.58 16.68
CA ILE A 21 -2.56 -14.19 16.58
C ILE A 21 -4.02 -14.15 17.02
N ALA A 22 -4.84 -15.11 16.57
CA ALA A 22 -6.23 -15.22 16.95
C ALA A 22 -6.40 -15.35 18.48
N ALA A 23 -5.60 -16.21 19.11
CA ALA A 23 -5.58 -16.36 20.56
C ALA A 23 -5.17 -15.06 21.28
N ARG A 24 -4.10 -14.41 20.82
CA ARG A 24 -3.59 -13.16 21.43
C ARG A 24 -4.60 -12.01 21.34
N LEU A 25 -5.38 -11.96 20.26
CA LEU A 25 -6.36 -10.90 20.01
C LEU A 25 -7.77 -11.26 20.48
N GLU A 26 -7.97 -12.45 21.04
CA GLU A 26 -9.29 -12.98 21.43
C GLU A 26 -10.31 -12.96 20.27
N ARG A 27 -9.85 -13.34 19.07
CA ARG A 27 -10.66 -13.37 17.84
C ARG A 27 -10.67 -14.74 17.21
N SER A 28 -11.65 -14.99 16.34
CA SER A 28 -11.68 -16.23 15.55
C SER A 28 -10.66 -16.17 14.40
N ARG A 29 -10.16 -17.33 13.98
CA ARG A 29 -9.34 -17.46 12.75
C ARG A 29 -10.00 -16.81 11.55
N GLY A 30 -11.30 -17.05 11.35
CA GLY A 30 -12.05 -16.48 10.23
C GLY A 30 -12.07 -14.96 10.27
N TRP A 31 -12.10 -14.35 11.46
CA TRP A 31 -11.98 -12.90 11.61
C TRP A 31 -10.58 -12.42 11.21
N ILE A 32 -9.51 -13.09 11.65
CA ILE A 32 -8.13 -12.75 11.25
C ILE A 32 -7.96 -12.85 9.74
N VAL A 33 -8.41 -13.94 9.12
CA VAL A 33 -8.33 -14.15 7.67
C VAL A 33 -9.13 -13.07 6.93
N LYS A 34 -10.33 -12.73 7.41
CA LYS A 34 -11.14 -11.65 6.81
C LYS A 34 -10.40 -10.31 6.86
N GLN A 35 -9.83 -9.94 8.01
CA GLN A 35 -9.09 -8.68 8.14
C GLN A 35 -7.85 -8.64 7.27
N ALA A 36 -7.07 -9.72 7.24
CA ALA A 36 -5.88 -9.80 6.39
C ALA A 36 -6.24 -9.70 4.90
N LEU A 37 -7.32 -10.36 4.48
CA LEU A 37 -7.78 -10.31 3.09
C LEU A 37 -8.29 -8.91 2.71
N THR A 38 -9.09 -8.27 3.57
CA THR A 38 -9.54 -6.89 3.33
C THR A 38 -8.36 -5.94 3.19
N ALA A 39 -7.43 -5.96 4.15
CA ALA A 39 -6.27 -5.07 4.13
C ALA A 39 -5.38 -5.30 2.89
N TRP A 40 -5.23 -6.56 2.46
CA TRP A 40 -4.47 -6.88 1.26
C TRP A 40 -5.15 -6.39 -0.02
N VAL A 41 -6.47 -6.59 -0.16
CA VAL A 41 -7.22 -6.10 -1.33
C VAL A 41 -7.16 -4.57 -1.42
N ASP A 42 -7.41 -3.87 -0.30
CA ASP A 42 -7.37 -2.41 -0.25
C ASP A 42 -5.99 -1.88 -0.67
N GLN A 43 -4.91 -2.53 -0.22
CA GLN A 43 -3.55 -2.17 -0.60
C GLN A 43 -3.27 -2.42 -2.10
N GLU A 44 -3.72 -3.55 -2.65
CA GLU A 44 -3.53 -3.86 -4.08
C GLU A 44 -4.32 -2.91 -4.99
N GLU A 45 -5.55 -2.57 -4.61
CA GLU A 45 -6.39 -1.60 -5.32
C GLU A 45 -5.76 -0.20 -5.29
N GLU A 46 -5.28 0.24 -4.13
CA GLU A 46 -4.63 1.54 -4.00
C GLU A 46 -3.32 1.60 -4.80
N ARG A 47 -2.48 0.55 -4.73
CA ARG A 47 -1.26 0.47 -5.55
C ARG A 47 -1.58 0.56 -7.04
N ARG A 48 -2.62 -0.15 -7.49
CA ARG A 48 -3.07 -0.12 -8.88
C ARG A 48 -3.59 1.28 -9.25
N ARG A 49 -4.39 1.91 -8.39
CA ARG A 49 -4.93 3.25 -8.60
C ARG A 49 -3.80 4.27 -8.79
N LEU A 50 -2.85 4.31 -7.86
CA LEU A 50 -1.70 5.21 -7.92
C LEU A 50 -0.83 4.99 -9.16
N THR A 51 -0.65 3.74 -9.58
CA THR A 51 0.12 3.42 -10.80
C THR A 51 -0.58 3.95 -12.05
N LEU A 52 -1.90 3.78 -12.16
CA LEU A 52 -2.67 4.28 -13.30
C LEU A 52 -2.74 5.82 -13.30
N GLU A 53 -2.87 6.43 -12.13
CA GLU A 53 -2.83 7.88 -11.95
C GLU A 53 -1.48 8.46 -12.43
N ALA A 54 -0.37 7.87 -11.98
CA ALA A 54 0.97 8.28 -12.40
C ALA A 54 1.19 8.11 -13.93
N LEU A 55 0.69 7.03 -14.53
CA LEU A 55 0.75 6.86 -15.98
C LEU A 55 -0.05 7.94 -16.73
N ALA A 56 -1.25 8.28 -16.22
CA ALA A 56 -2.07 9.33 -16.80
C ALA A 56 -1.44 10.74 -16.65
N ASP A 57 -0.66 10.97 -15.60
CA ASP A 57 0.14 12.19 -15.43
C ASP A 57 1.26 12.27 -16.47
N VAL A 58 1.97 11.17 -16.71
CA VAL A 58 3.00 11.08 -17.75
C VAL A 58 2.39 11.32 -19.13
N ASP A 59 1.29 10.64 -19.47
CA ASP A 59 0.62 10.79 -20.77
C ASP A 59 0.11 12.22 -21.02
N ALA A 60 -0.31 12.91 -19.96
CA ALA A 60 -0.76 14.29 -20.02
C ALA A 60 0.37 15.33 -19.91
N GLY A 61 1.62 14.90 -19.77
CA GLY A 61 2.77 15.79 -19.57
C GLY A 61 2.80 16.53 -18.23
N ARG A 62 2.03 16.06 -17.23
CA ARG A 62 2.06 16.56 -15.84
C ARG A 62 3.27 15.97 -15.11
N VAL A 63 4.46 16.23 -15.63
CA VAL A 63 5.73 15.77 -15.08
C VAL A 63 6.57 16.96 -14.64
N ILE A 64 7.37 16.76 -13.60
CA ILE A 64 8.30 17.78 -13.11
C ILE A 64 9.67 17.50 -13.71
N ASP A 65 10.34 18.55 -14.19
CA ASP A 65 11.69 18.43 -14.74
C ASP A 65 12.70 17.92 -13.69
N HIS A 66 13.52 16.97 -14.10
CA HIS A 66 14.48 16.33 -13.20
C HIS A 66 15.51 17.32 -12.63
N GLN A 67 15.98 18.30 -13.40
CA GLN A 67 16.95 19.29 -12.91
C GLN A 67 16.33 20.19 -11.85
N ALA A 68 15.05 20.54 -12.00
CA ALA A 68 14.32 21.31 -11.00
C ALA A 68 14.20 20.55 -9.67
N VAL A 69 13.88 19.25 -9.72
CA VAL A 69 13.84 18.38 -8.53
C VAL A 69 15.21 18.25 -7.89
N GLN A 70 16.27 18.06 -8.69
CA GLN A 70 17.63 17.94 -8.19
C GLN A 70 18.10 19.23 -7.48
N ALA A 71 17.92 20.39 -8.12
CA ALA A 71 18.27 21.67 -7.52
C ALA A 71 17.50 21.93 -6.21
N TRP A 72 16.22 21.57 -6.18
CA TRP A 72 15.42 21.63 -4.97
C TRP A 72 15.98 20.73 -3.87
N ALA A 73 16.24 19.45 -4.16
CA ALA A 73 16.79 18.50 -3.20
C ALA A 73 18.13 18.94 -2.62
N ASP A 74 19.05 19.44 -3.47
CA ASP A 74 20.37 19.93 -3.07
C ASP A 74 20.29 21.18 -2.17
N SER A 75 19.20 21.96 -2.28
CA SER A 75 19.01 23.17 -1.49
C SER A 75 18.46 22.92 -0.08
N LEU A 76 17.94 21.72 0.22
CA LEU A 76 17.25 21.40 1.48
C LEU A 76 18.14 21.56 2.71
N ASP A 77 19.44 21.29 2.57
CA ASP A 77 20.44 21.41 3.64
C ASP A 77 21.08 22.81 3.73
N SER A 78 20.63 23.76 2.91
CA SER A 78 21.14 25.14 2.90
C SER A 78 20.29 26.08 3.75
N ASP A 79 20.84 27.24 4.13
CA ASP A 79 20.13 28.28 4.87
C ASP A 79 18.94 28.91 4.09
N LYS A 80 18.80 28.59 2.80
CA LYS A 80 17.73 29.09 1.92
C LYS A 80 17.25 27.97 0.97
N PRO A 81 16.45 27.01 1.46
CA PRO A 81 15.90 25.97 0.61
C PRO A 81 15.00 26.55 -0.47
N LEU A 82 15.09 25.99 -1.68
CA LEU A 82 14.22 26.31 -2.80
C LEU A 82 12.81 25.78 -2.55
N SER A 83 11.82 26.37 -3.23
CA SER A 83 10.44 25.88 -3.20
C SER A 83 10.33 24.54 -3.94
N LEU A 84 9.43 23.69 -3.46
CA LEU A 84 9.04 22.46 -4.16
C LEU A 84 8.67 22.79 -5.62
N PRO A 85 9.28 22.12 -6.61
CA PRO A 85 8.89 22.29 -8.01
C PRO A 85 7.48 21.71 -8.23
N LEU A 86 6.68 22.37 -9.06
CA LEU A 86 5.27 22.05 -9.36
C LEU A 86 5.06 21.87 -10.87
#